data_AF-A0A958PAY1-F1
#
_entry.id   AF-A0A958PAY1-F1
#
_cell.length_a   1.000
_cell.length_b   1.000
_cell.length_c   1.000
_cell.angle_alpha   90.00
_cell.angle_beta   90.00
_cell.angle_gamma   90.00
#
_symmetry.space_group_name_H-M   'P 1'
#
loop_
_entity.id
_entity.type
_entity.pdbx_description
1 polymer ?
#
loop_
_entity_poly.entity_id
_entity_poly.type
_entity_poly.pdbx_seq_one_letter_code
_entity_poly.pdbx_strand_id
1 'polypeptide(L)'
;MTTTSTQIEFFKREAKRLFKEVLAGNPEAKLRVSRVLKNSTNISLMRVQHAIAVESGFLKWDALISASEFDLRRAVTRCKNRTATPLGIFTRGTGIIPATPENEALADMFDKMTMEEQRQYLDEDARRKGWLVHR
;
A
#
# COMPACT_ATOMS: atom_id res chain seq x y z
N MET A 1 -5.16 20.06 21.67
CA MET A 1 -6.09 19.35 20.76
C MET A 1 -5.25 18.73 19.65
N THR A 2 -5.08 17.40 19.63
CA THR A 2 -4.25 16.73 18.62
C THR A 2 -5.08 16.50 17.37
N THR A 3 -4.92 17.38 16.38
CA THR A 3 -5.44 17.17 15.01
C THR A 3 -4.90 15.82 14.54
N THR A 4 -5.75 14.80 14.52
CA THR A 4 -5.31 13.46 14.10
C THR A 4 -5.13 13.53 12.59
N SER A 5 -3.87 13.50 12.14
CA SER A 5 -3.53 13.59 10.72
C SER A 5 -4.25 12.49 9.93
N THR A 6 -4.78 12.83 8.75
CA THR A 6 -5.52 11.92 7.85
C THR A 6 -4.74 10.62 7.58
N GLN A 7 -3.41 10.68 7.57
CA GLN A 7 -2.52 9.54 7.40
C GLN A 7 -2.54 8.58 8.59
N ILE A 8 -2.63 9.08 9.84
CA ILE A 8 -2.75 8.23 11.03
C ILE A 8 -4.06 7.45 11.00
N GLU A 9 -5.16 8.08 10.58
CA GLU A 9 -6.45 7.41 10.42
C GLU A 9 -6.43 6.33 9.32
N PHE A 10 -5.67 6.54 8.25
CA PHE A 10 -5.41 5.49 7.24
C PHE A 10 -4.77 4.25 7.89
N PHE A 11 -3.70 4.42 8.68
CA PHE A 11 -3.03 3.29 9.33
C PHE A 11 -3.90 2.59 10.38
N LYS A 12 -4.72 3.34 11.13
CA LYS A 12 -5.68 2.74 12.07
C LYS A 12 -6.71 1.88 11.34
N ARG A 13 -7.21 2.34 10.19
CA ARG A 13 -8.17 1.60 9.37
C ARG A 13 -7.53 0.33 8.81
N GLU A 14 -6.32 0.43 8.30
CA GLU A 14 -5.54 -0.70 7.80
C GLU A 14 -5.28 -1.74 8.88
N ALA A 15 -4.88 -1.32 10.09
CA ALA A 15 -4.68 -2.24 11.21
C ALA A 15 -5.97 -2.95 11.60
N LYS A 16 -7.11 -2.25 11.63
CA LYS A 16 -8.42 -2.86 11.91
C LYS A 16 -8.83 -3.87 10.83
N ARG A 17 -8.61 -3.55 9.56
CA ARG A 17 -8.89 -4.45 8.43
C ARG A 17 -8.05 -5.72 8.55
N LEU A 18 -6.74 -5.58 8.69
CA LEU A 18 -5.82 -6.71 8.84
C LEU A 18 -6.15 -7.56 10.06
N PHE A 19 -6.50 -6.93 11.19
CA PHE A 19 -6.89 -7.66 12.39
C PHE A 19 -8.13 -8.52 12.16
N LYS A 20 -9.16 -7.99 11.46
CA LYS A 20 -10.35 -8.78 11.07
C LYS A 20 -10.00 -9.97 10.18
N GLU A 21 -9.11 -9.78 9.20
CA GLU A 21 -8.67 -10.87 8.31
C GLU A 21 -7.92 -11.97 9.06
N VAL A 22 -7.07 -11.61 10.03
CA VAL A 22 -6.38 -12.58 10.88
C VAL A 22 -7.37 -13.38 11.73
N LEU A 23 -8.36 -12.71 12.33
CA LEU A 23 -9.43 -13.37 13.09
C LEU A 23 -10.30 -14.28 12.23
N ALA A 24 -10.58 -13.87 10.99
CA ALA A 24 -11.31 -14.67 10.00
C ALA A 24 -10.49 -15.87 9.48
N GLY A 25 -9.24 -16.02 9.90
CA GLY A 25 -8.41 -17.16 9.55
C GLY A 25 -7.67 -17.05 8.23
N ASN A 26 -7.68 -15.87 7.57
CA ASN A 26 -7.02 -15.68 6.28
C ASN A 26 -5.52 -16.03 6.38
N PRO A 27 -5.02 -16.98 5.57
CA PRO A 27 -3.64 -17.46 5.65
C PRO A 27 -2.62 -16.36 5.30
N GLU A 28 -2.93 -15.50 4.32
CA GLU A 28 -2.06 -14.40 3.93
C GLU A 28 -1.95 -13.34 5.03
N ALA A 29 -3.08 -13.00 5.66
CA ALA A 29 -3.11 -12.05 6.76
C ALA A 29 -2.32 -12.56 7.97
N LYS A 30 -2.46 -13.86 8.30
CA LYS A 30 -1.69 -14.51 9.37
C LYS A 30 -0.19 -14.51 9.06
N LEU A 31 0.19 -14.83 7.83
CA LEU A 31 1.58 -14.84 7.38
C LEU A 31 2.19 -13.43 7.37
N ARG A 32 1.41 -12.42 6.96
CA ARG A 32 1.80 -11.01 7.01
C ARG A 32 2.15 -10.59 8.44
N VAL A 33 1.28 -10.91 9.39
CA VAL A 33 1.49 -10.57 10.81
C VAL A 33 2.62 -11.38 11.43
N SER A 34 2.79 -12.66 11.08
CA SER A 34 3.85 -13.51 11.65
C SER A 34 5.26 -13.13 11.20
N ARG A 35 5.43 -12.45 10.05
CA ARG A 35 6.71 -11.90 9.62
C ARG A 35 7.27 -10.86 10.60
N VAL A 36 6.40 -10.15 11.32
CA VAL A 36 6.80 -9.16 12.32
C VAL A 36 6.69 -9.73 13.74
N LEU A 37 5.60 -10.44 14.02
CA LEU A 37 5.31 -10.96 15.35
C LEU A 37 5.77 -12.41 15.49
N LYS A 38 6.85 -12.63 16.25
CA LYS A 38 7.37 -13.98 16.55
C LYS A 38 6.34 -14.90 17.23
N ASN A 39 5.43 -14.34 18.03
CA ASN A 39 4.39 -15.10 18.74
C ASN A 39 3.01 -14.83 18.12
N SER A 40 2.42 -15.86 17.51
CA SER A 40 1.14 -15.82 16.80
C SER A 40 -0.06 -16.28 17.64
N THR A 41 0.17 -16.81 18.85
CA THR A 41 -0.89 -17.37 19.72
C THR A 41 -1.79 -16.33 20.37
N ASN A 42 -1.35 -15.08 20.49
CA ASN A 42 -2.18 -14.00 21.05
C ASN A 42 -2.08 -12.76 20.14
N ILE A 43 -2.89 -12.76 19.07
CA ILE A 43 -2.99 -11.61 18.17
C ILE A 43 -4.02 -10.64 18.74
N SER A 44 -3.56 -9.44 19.12
CA SER A 44 -4.40 -8.31 19.53
C SER A 44 -4.29 -7.17 18.51
N LEU A 45 -5.27 -6.27 18.50
CA LEU A 45 -5.25 -5.09 17.61
C LEU A 45 -3.97 -4.26 17.78
N MET A 46 -3.47 -4.11 19.02
CA MET A 46 -2.23 -3.39 19.31
C MET A 46 -1.01 -4.06 18.65
N ARG A 47 -0.95 -5.39 18.64
CA ARG A 47 0.12 -6.13 17.98
C ARG A 47 0.02 -6.04 16.45
N VAL A 48 -1.20 -6.00 15.91
CA VAL A 48 -1.42 -5.76 14.47
C VAL A 48 -1.03 -4.33 14.10
N GLN A 49 -1.34 -3.33 14.92
CA GLN A 49 -0.87 -1.95 14.74
C GLN A 49 0.66 -1.87 14.72
N HIS A 50 1.34 -2.59 15.62
CA HIS A 50 2.79 -2.72 15.59
C HIS A 50 3.28 -3.34 14.28
N ALA A 51 2.64 -4.41 13.79
CA ALA A 51 2.99 -5.02 12.51
C ALA A 51 2.87 -4.02 11.34
N ILE A 52 1.77 -3.26 11.28
CA ILE A 52 1.59 -2.20 10.26
C ILE A 52 2.69 -1.14 10.36
N ALA A 53 3.07 -0.71 11.56
CA ALA A 53 4.12 0.29 11.76
C ALA A 53 5.48 -0.21 11.23
N VAL A 54 5.86 -1.44 11.55
CA VAL A 54 7.10 -2.09 11.09
C VAL A 54 7.12 -2.21 9.57
N GLU A 55 6.03 -2.67 8.97
CA GLU A 55 5.91 -2.76 7.50
C GLU A 55 6.02 -1.40 6.81
N SER A 56 5.55 -0.35 7.49
CA SER A 56 5.61 1.03 7.00
C SER A 56 6.99 1.67 7.20
N GLY A 57 7.93 0.95 7.83
CA GLY A 57 9.30 1.37 8.07
C GLY A 57 9.56 2.07 9.41
N PHE A 58 8.68 1.88 10.40
CA PHE A 58 8.85 2.41 11.76
C PHE A 58 9.14 1.29 12.76
N LEU A 59 9.92 1.58 13.80
CA LEU A 59 10.25 0.59 14.84
C LEU A 59 9.03 0.09 15.63
N LYS A 60 8.05 0.96 15.87
CA LYS A 60 6.85 0.67 16.67
C LYS A 60 5.72 1.65 16.35
N TRP A 61 4.50 1.32 16.77
CA TRP A 61 3.31 2.16 16.57
C TRP A 61 3.49 3.59 17.10
N ASP A 62 4.09 3.75 18.29
CA ASP A 62 4.36 5.07 18.86
C ASP A 62 5.23 5.94 17.93
N ALA A 63 6.23 5.33 17.29
CA ALA A 63 7.12 6.03 16.38
C ALA A 63 6.38 6.48 15.11
N LEU A 64 5.36 5.72 14.67
CA LEU A 64 4.50 6.11 13.56
C LEU A 64 3.60 7.29 13.94
N ILE A 65 2.92 7.25 15.10
CA ILE A 65 2.00 8.34 15.50
C ILE A 65 2.73 9.65 15.84
N SER A 66 4.01 9.57 16.23
CA SER A 66 4.86 10.73 16.49
C SER A 66 5.67 11.18 15.27
N ALA A 67 5.53 10.50 14.13
CA ALA A 67 6.28 10.83 12.92
C ALA A 67 5.84 12.17 12.32
N SER A 68 6.74 12.78 11.54
CA SER A 68 6.41 13.98 10.78
C SER A 68 5.35 13.68 9.72
N GLU A 69 4.59 14.69 9.29
CA GLU A 69 3.61 14.52 8.21
C GLU A 69 4.27 14.02 6.91
N PHE A 70 5.49 14.46 6.63
CA PHE A 70 6.28 14.00 5.49
C PHE A 70 6.59 12.50 5.57
N ASP A 71 7.05 12.02 6.73
CA ASP A 71 7.33 10.60 6.95
C ASP A 71 6.06 9.74 6.88
N LEU A 72 4.95 10.25 7.40
CA LEU A 72 3.64 9.61 7.32
C LEU A 72 3.16 9.49 5.86
N ARG A 73 3.31 10.53 5.05
CA ARG A 73 2.97 10.49 3.62
C ARG A 73 3.81 9.44 2.88
N ARG A 74 5.13 9.42 3.10
CA ARG A 74 6.04 8.41 2.51
C ARG A 74 5.68 6.98 2.96
N ALA A 75 5.29 6.81 4.20
CA ALA A 75 4.85 5.53 4.74
C ALA A 75 3.55 5.05 4.07
N VAL A 76 2.57 5.94 3.85
CA VAL A 76 1.33 5.61 3.13
C VAL A 76 1.65 5.13 1.71
N THR A 77 2.53 5.83 0.99
CA THR A 77 2.93 5.42 -0.37
C THR A 77 3.61 4.04 -0.37
N ARG A 78 4.50 3.76 0.59
CA ARG A 78 5.11 2.43 0.72
C ARG A 78 4.07 1.34 0.97
N CYS A 79 3.08 1.60 1.82
CA CYS A 79 1.98 0.66 2.04
C CYS A 79 1.16 0.42 0.78
N LYS A 80 0.77 1.47 0.04
CA LYS A 80 0.03 1.35 -1.23
C LYS A 80 0.82 0.55 -2.26
N ASN A 81 2.14 0.77 -2.35
CA ASN A 81 3.00 0.15 -3.36
C ASN A 81 3.30 -1.33 -3.10
N ARG A 82 2.94 -1.89 -1.94
CA ARG A 82 3.31 -3.27 -1.59
C ARG A 82 2.56 -4.32 -2.40
N THR A 83 1.32 -4.04 -2.76
CA THR A 83 0.49 -4.90 -3.61
C THR A 83 0.43 -4.35 -5.03
N ALA A 84 1.21 -3.32 -5.33
CA ALA A 84 1.15 -2.62 -6.58
C ALA A 84 1.95 -3.34 -7.65
N THR A 85 1.43 -3.25 -8.87
CA THR A 85 2.12 -3.70 -10.07
C THR A 85 3.25 -2.73 -10.41
N PRO A 86 4.28 -3.16 -11.17
CA PRO A 86 5.37 -2.26 -11.57
C PRO A 86 4.86 -0.97 -12.24
N LEU A 87 3.80 -1.07 -13.05
CA LEU A 87 3.20 0.08 -13.72
C LEU A 87 2.41 0.97 -12.76
N GLY A 88 1.71 0.40 -11.78
CA GLY A 88 1.08 1.16 -10.70
C GLY A 88 2.10 1.91 -9.84
N ILE A 89 3.24 1.29 -9.53
CA ILE A 89 4.36 1.93 -8.81
C ILE A 89 4.93 3.08 -9.63
N PHE A 90 5.21 2.84 -10.92
CA PHE A 90 5.72 3.87 -11.82
C PHE A 90 4.80 5.10 -11.86
N THR A 91 3.49 4.86 -11.98
CA THR A 91 2.49 5.92 -12.09
C THR A 91 2.33 6.72 -10.79
N ARG A 92 2.40 6.07 -9.62
CA ARG A 92 2.42 6.77 -8.32
C ARG A 92 3.74 7.49 -8.02
N GLY A 93 4.82 7.09 -8.67
CA GLY A 93 6.14 7.61 -8.43
C GLY A 93 6.73 7.19 -7.07
N THR A 94 7.79 7.89 -6.67
CA THR A 94 8.64 7.53 -5.53
C THR A 94 8.02 7.82 -4.16
N GLY A 95 6.86 8.48 -4.11
CA GLY A 95 6.22 8.94 -2.88
C GLY A 95 6.89 10.14 -2.22
N ILE A 96 7.96 10.69 -2.81
CA ILE A 96 8.58 11.95 -2.38
C ILE A 96 7.71 13.12 -2.83
N ILE A 97 7.25 13.06 -4.07
CA ILE A 97 6.28 13.98 -4.65
C ILE A 97 4.94 13.24 -4.68
N PRO A 98 3.85 13.82 -4.14
CA PRO A 98 2.54 13.20 -4.24
C PRO A 98 2.16 13.07 -5.72
N ALA A 99 1.66 11.90 -6.11
CA ALA A 99 1.05 11.72 -7.41
C ALA A 99 -0.14 12.68 -7.56
N THR A 100 -0.37 13.16 -8.78
CA THR A 100 -1.60 13.89 -9.10
C THR A 100 -2.81 12.95 -8.90
N PRO A 101 -4.02 13.48 -8.64
CA PRO A 101 -5.22 12.66 -8.53
C PRO A 101 -5.45 11.75 -9.76
N GLU A 102 -5.12 12.26 -10.95
CA GLU A 102 -5.18 11.50 -12.21
C GLU A 102 -4.20 10.31 -12.20
N ASN A 103 -2.96 10.52 -11.77
CA ASN A 103 -1.96 9.46 -11.67
C ASN A 103 -2.31 8.46 -10.55
N GLU A 104 -2.89 8.90 -9.43
CA GLU A 104 -3.38 7.98 -8.40
C GLU A 104 -4.51 7.10 -8.94
N ALA A 105 -5.48 7.67 -9.65
CA ALA A 105 -6.58 6.92 -10.25
C ALA A 105 -6.08 5.92 -11.31
N LEU A 106 -5.13 6.34 -12.15
CA LEU A 106 -4.53 5.49 -13.17
C LEU A 106 -3.70 4.34 -12.55
N ALA A 107 -2.94 4.62 -11.49
CA ALA A 107 -2.21 3.59 -10.76
C ALA A 107 -3.15 2.57 -10.09
N ASP A 108 -4.24 3.05 -9.48
CA ASP A 108 -5.25 2.18 -8.86
C ASP A 108 -6.02 1.34 -9.89
N MET A 109 -6.15 1.83 -11.13
CA MET A 109 -6.65 1.04 -12.26
C MET A 109 -5.66 -0.07 -12.60
N PHE A 110 -4.37 0.25 -12.80
CA PHE A 110 -3.35 -0.74 -13.13
C PHE A 110 -3.21 -1.82 -12.05
N ASP A 111 -3.26 -1.45 -10.77
CA ASP A 111 -3.15 -2.42 -9.67
C ASP A 111 -4.32 -3.41 -9.56
N LYS A 112 -5.42 -3.16 -10.27
CA LYS A 112 -6.55 -4.10 -10.40
C LYS A 112 -6.46 -4.97 -11.64
N MET A 113 -5.58 -4.64 -12.58
CA MET A 113 -5.37 -5.39 -13.82
C MET A 113 -4.31 -6.48 -13.62
N THR A 114 -4.48 -7.58 -14.33
CA THR A 114 -3.44 -8.58 -14.51
C THR A 114 -2.30 -8.02 -15.37
N MET A 115 -1.11 -8.64 -15.29
CA MET A 115 0.04 -8.23 -16.09
C MET A 115 -0.21 -8.36 -17.60
N GLU A 116 -1.06 -9.30 -18.02
CA GLU A 116 -1.42 -9.49 -19.42
C GLU A 116 -2.36 -8.38 -19.92
N GLU A 117 -3.36 -8.02 -19.12
CA GLU A 117 -4.25 -6.90 -19.43
C GLU A 117 -3.48 -5.57 -19.50
N GLN A 118 -2.53 -5.36 -18.59
CA GLN A 118 -1.66 -4.16 -18.65
C GLN A 118 -0.84 -4.11 -19.93
N ARG A 119 -0.31 -5.25 -20.37
CA ARG A 119 0.44 -5.35 -21.63
C ARG A 119 -0.46 -5.02 -22.83
N GLN A 120 -1.65 -5.61 -22.90
CA GLN A 120 -2.62 -5.34 -23.96
C GLN A 120 -2.99 -3.85 -24.02
N TYR A 121 -3.21 -3.23 -22.86
CA TYR A 121 -3.49 -1.79 -22.77
C TYR A 121 -2.35 -0.95 -23.36
N LEU A 122 -1.10 -1.25 -23.01
CA LEU A 122 0.06 -0.53 -23.53
C LEU A 122 0.24 -0.76 -25.04
N ASP A 123 -0.01 -1.97 -25.54
CA ASP A 123 0.06 -2.28 -26.96
C ASP A 123 -1.03 -1.55 -27.77
N GLU A 124 -2.24 -1.42 -27.21
CA GLU A 124 -3.32 -0.62 -27.81
C GLU A 124 -3.02 0.87 -27.80
N ASP A 125 -2.50 1.42 -26.69
CA ASP A 125 -2.10 2.82 -26.60
C ASP A 125 -0.96 3.13 -27.59
N ALA A 126 0.03 2.26 -27.69
CA ALA A 126 1.10 2.36 -28.67
C ALA A 126 0.58 2.29 -30.12
N ARG A 127 -0.41 1.44 -30.41
CA ARG A 127 -1.10 1.41 -31.72
C ARG A 127 -1.84 2.72 -32.00
N ARG A 128 -2.61 3.25 -31.03
CA ARG A 128 -3.31 4.54 -31.19
C ARG A 128 -2.35 5.69 -31.45
N LYS A 129 -1.17 5.67 -30.84
CA LYS A 129 -0.09 6.66 -31.03
C LYS A 129 0.75 6.43 -32.29
N GLY A 130 0.48 5.36 -33.06
CA GLY A 130 1.22 5.01 -34.27
C GLY A 130 2.64 4.49 -34.01
N TRP A 131 2.95 4.07 -32.78
CA TRP A 131 4.27 3.56 -32.39
C TRP A 131 4.47 2.07 -32.72
N LEU A 132 3.37 1.34 -32.96
CA LEU A 132 3.39 -0.03 -33.47
C LEU A 132 2.80 -0.06 -34.87
N VAL A 133 3.64 -0.29 -35.87
CA VAL A 133 3.23 -0.52 -37.26
C VAL A 133 2.93 -2.01 -37.43
N HIS A 134 1.81 -2.36 -38.07
CA HIS A 134 1.52 -3.75 -38.43
C HIS A 134 2.69 -4.31 -39.27
N ARG A 135 3.26 -5.42 -38.81
CA ARG A 135 4.06 -6.31 -39.67
C ARG A 135 3.11 -7.27 -40.37
#